data_AF-A0AAD4MH14-F1
#
_entry.id   AF-A0AAD4MH14-F1
#
_cell.length_a   1.000
_cell.length_b   1.000
_cell.length_c   1.000
_cell.angle_alpha   90.00
_cell.angle_beta   90.00
_cell.angle_gamma   90.00
#
_symmetry.space_group_name_H-M   'P 1'
#
loop_
_entity.id
_entity.type
_entity.pdbx_description
1 polymer ?
#
loop_
_entity_poly.entity_id
_entity_poly.type
_entity_poly.pdbx_seq_one_letter_code
_entity_poly.pdbx_strand_id
1 'polypeptide(L)'
;MRRDSDRDSLWLAADATNRDAVAGIYAAKGRPSFNPLIVHVTDRRAAEKIALFDRDARALADAFWPGPLTLVLPLRPEAEIAGIVTAGLDTVAIRVPQHRAMQALLAASGKPLAAPSANASGTISPTRAAHVAVSLHGRIPLIVDDGPTSGGIESTIVALGGNPRLLRPGPIPAEAIEREIGRWLSGGSEEIEAPGQLASHYAPTKPVRLDATERCADEWLIGFGAVAGNDTLSAAGDLIEAAAALFDALHRADDSDCAAIAVAPVPTRVSALRSTIASAAPRTVHSMRPARFLLPLGGRVGRVRRASARLNFKQSLYTHATTPSLPLAAFRASVRTREWERHDDQCATGAGRTGRHILAVGIGLLGVSFAFGLTVLTMAYSIGHISGCHLNPAVTFGLWAGGRFAGKDIPLYVVAQVIGAVIAAWLLYCIASGAPGGYDLAGGLAANGFGEHSPGKFNLQSALAIEVVLTFMFVVIIMGSTDSRAPAGFAPIAIGLALTLIHLISIPVTNTSVNPARAPGRR
;
A
#
# COMPACT_ATOMS: atom_id res chain seq x y z
N MET A 1 11.74 -37.76 -22.86
CA MET A 1 10.57 -36.95 -22.48
C MET A 1 10.96 -36.10 -21.28
N ARG A 2 11.49 -34.88 -21.48
CA ARG A 2 11.68 -33.92 -20.38
C ARG A 2 10.31 -33.32 -20.09
N ARG A 3 9.83 -33.39 -18.83
CA ARG A 3 8.57 -32.76 -18.43
C ARG A 3 8.68 -31.26 -18.65
N ASP A 4 7.71 -30.74 -19.37
CA ASP A 4 7.54 -29.37 -19.86
C ASP A 4 7.01 -28.45 -18.72
N SER A 5 7.55 -28.58 -17.50
CA SER A 5 6.82 -28.27 -16.26
C SER A 5 6.96 -26.86 -15.67
N ASP A 6 7.74 -25.94 -16.25
CA ASP A 6 7.97 -24.60 -15.65
C ASP A 6 7.43 -23.44 -16.52
N ARG A 7 6.11 -23.36 -16.68
CA ARG A 7 5.44 -22.21 -17.32
C ARG A 7 4.87 -21.28 -16.25
N ASP A 8 5.50 -20.15 -15.94
CA ASP A 8 5.14 -19.23 -14.82
C ASP A 8 3.82 -18.45 -14.95
N SER A 9 3.59 -17.79 -16.09
CA SER A 9 2.41 -16.94 -16.37
C SER A 9 2.38 -16.61 -17.86
N LEU A 10 1.23 -16.23 -18.41
CA LEU A 10 1.16 -15.74 -19.79
C LEU A 10 1.69 -14.31 -19.89
N TRP A 11 2.31 -13.96 -21.02
CA TRP A 11 2.98 -12.67 -21.22
C TRP A 11 2.36 -11.83 -22.35
N LEU A 12 2.31 -10.50 -22.15
CA LEU A 12 2.03 -9.55 -23.22
C LEU A 12 3.35 -8.98 -23.73
N ALA A 13 3.81 -9.45 -24.89
CA ALA A 13 5.13 -9.14 -25.42
C ALA A 13 5.10 -8.04 -26.50
N ALA A 14 6.14 -7.21 -26.52
CA ALA A 14 6.47 -6.30 -27.61
C ALA A 14 7.99 -6.18 -27.77
N ASP A 15 8.45 -5.70 -28.93
CA ASP A 15 9.88 -5.43 -29.19
C ASP A 15 10.42 -4.41 -28.18
N ALA A 16 11.38 -4.83 -27.34
CA ALA A 16 11.97 -3.98 -26.29
C ALA A 16 12.83 -2.83 -26.86
N THR A 17 13.20 -2.91 -28.14
CA THR A 17 13.96 -1.87 -28.85
C THR A 17 13.05 -0.79 -29.43
N ASN A 18 11.74 -1.03 -29.51
CA ASN A 18 10.75 -0.13 -30.11
C ASN A 18 9.90 0.56 -29.04
N ARG A 19 10.08 1.88 -28.90
CA ARG A 19 9.36 2.70 -27.92
C ARG A 19 7.84 2.62 -28.06
N ASP A 20 7.32 2.69 -29.29
CA ASP A 20 5.87 2.73 -29.53
C ASP A 20 5.22 1.37 -29.25
N ALA A 21 5.94 0.29 -29.59
CA ALA A 21 5.50 -1.07 -29.28
C ALA A 21 5.41 -1.30 -27.76
N VAL A 22 6.41 -0.82 -27.00
CA VAL A 22 6.39 -0.89 -25.53
C VAL A 22 5.32 0.02 -24.94
N ALA A 23 5.10 1.21 -25.49
CA ALA A 23 4.00 2.08 -25.07
C ALA A 23 2.63 1.39 -25.25
N GLY A 24 2.47 0.58 -26.30
CA GLY A 24 1.31 -0.28 -26.52
C GLY A 24 1.06 -1.26 -25.37
N ILE A 25 2.10 -1.84 -24.76
CA ILE A 25 1.97 -2.70 -23.57
C ILE A 25 1.38 -1.91 -22.40
N TYR A 26 1.93 -0.73 -22.11
CA TYR A 26 1.47 0.11 -21.01
C TYR A 26 0.01 0.54 -21.21
N ALA A 27 -0.34 0.95 -22.43
CA ALA A 27 -1.69 1.36 -22.81
C ALA A 27 -2.69 0.20 -22.70
N ALA A 28 -2.39 -0.97 -23.27
CA ALA A 28 -3.27 -2.13 -23.24
C ALA A 28 -3.59 -2.57 -21.80
N LYS A 29 -2.57 -2.55 -20.93
CA LYS A 29 -2.68 -2.97 -19.53
C LYS A 29 -3.22 -1.88 -18.59
N GLY A 30 -3.22 -0.61 -18.99
CA GLY A 30 -3.40 0.51 -18.04
C GLY A 30 -2.30 0.54 -16.97
N ARG A 31 -1.08 0.15 -17.32
CA ARG A 31 0.05 0.04 -16.39
C ARG A 31 0.66 1.44 -16.12
N PRO A 32 0.99 1.79 -14.87
CA PRO A 32 1.71 3.04 -14.60
C PRO A 32 3.09 3.07 -15.25
N SER A 33 3.47 4.20 -15.86
CA SER A 33 4.71 4.34 -16.63
C SER A 33 5.99 4.23 -15.79
N PHE A 34 5.91 4.42 -14.47
CA PHE A 34 7.03 4.26 -13.55
C PHE A 34 7.33 2.80 -13.19
N ASN A 35 6.50 1.84 -13.61
CA ASN A 35 6.67 0.43 -13.29
C ASN A 35 7.41 -0.29 -14.44
N PRO A 36 8.70 -0.64 -14.28
CA PRO A 36 9.55 -1.16 -15.36
C PRO A 36 9.06 -2.52 -15.87
N LEU A 37 9.58 -2.97 -17.01
CA LEU A 37 9.25 -4.26 -17.64
C LEU A 37 10.45 -5.22 -17.63
N ILE A 38 10.16 -6.53 -17.67
CA ILE A 38 11.19 -7.57 -17.84
C ILE A 38 11.44 -7.77 -19.32
N VAL A 39 12.71 -7.67 -19.71
CA VAL A 39 13.19 -8.00 -21.05
C VAL A 39 13.52 -9.48 -21.12
N HIS A 40 12.89 -10.18 -22.04
CA HIS A 40 13.13 -11.58 -22.32
C HIS A 40 14.08 -11.70 -23.50
N VAL A 41 15.06 -12.61 -23.39
CA VAL A 41 16.10 -12.86 -24.39
C VAL A 41 16.32 -14.35 -24.60
N THR A 42 16.93 -14.72 -25.74
CA THR A 42 17.15 -16.12 -26.14
C THR A 42 18.08 -16.87 -25.19
N ASP A 43 19.16 -16.22 -24.77
CA ASP A 43 20.24 -16.82 -24.01
C ASP A 43 21.08 -15.76 -23.25
N ARG A 44 22.05 -16.24 -22.44
CA ARG A 44 22.94 -15.36 -21.67
C ARG A 44 23.78 -14.42 -22.54
N ARG A 45 24.21 -14.84 -23.75
CA ARG A 45 25.02 -13.98 -24.63
C ARG A 45 24.18 -12.80 -25.13
N ALA A 46 22.91 -13.02 -25.43
CA ALA A 46 21.97 -11.96 -25.76
C ALA A 46 21.75 -11.01 -24.55
N ALA A 47 21.63 -11.56 -23.33
CA ALA A 47 21.53 -10.76 -22.11
C ALA A 47 22.77 -9.87 -21.86
N GLU A 48 23.97 -10.41 -22.05
CA GLU A 48 25.25 -9.70 -21.84
C GLU A 48 25.49 -8.55 -22.83
N LYS A 49 24.78 -8.52 -23.97
CA LYS A 49 24.77 -7.37 -24.88
C LYS A 49 23.94 -6.19 -24.35
N ILE A 50 22.99 -6.45 -23.45
CA ILE A 50 22.06 -5.45 -22.93
C ILE A 50 22.51 -4.96 -21.55
N ALA A 51 22.97 -5.85 -20.68
CA ALA A 51 23.35 -5.50 -19.31
C ALA A 51 24.81 -5.82 -18.97
N LEU A 52 25.31 -5.16 -17.93
CA LEU A 52 26.62 -5.42 -17.36
C LEU A 52 26.55 -6.60 -16.38
N PHE A 53 27.30 -7.66 -16.68
CA PHE A 53 27.37 -8.87 -15.87
C PHE A 53 28.65 -8.89 -15.02
N ASP A 54 28.48 -9.00 -13.71
CA ASP A 54 29.55 -9.32 -12.77
C ASP A 54 29.70 -10.85 -12.62
N ARG A 55 30.53 -11.29 -11.65
CA ARG A 55 30.72 -12.72 -11.37
C ARG A 55 29.43 -13.37 -10.90
N ASP A 56 28.70 -12.73 -9.99
CA ASP A 56 27.51 -13.28 -9.35
C ASP A 56 26.37 -13.42 -10.36
N ALA A 57 26.20 -12.43 -11.25
CA ALA A 57 25.21 -12.46 -12.32
C ALA A 57 25.47 -13.61 -13.31
N ARG A 58 26.73 -13.88 -13.65
CA ARG A 58 27.08 -15.02 -14.52
C ARG A 58 26.82 -16.35 -13.84
N ALA A 59 27.21 -16.51 -12.57
CA ALA A 59 26.96 -17.73 -11.81
C ALA A 59 25.47 -18.05 -11.72
N LEU A 60 24.64 -17.05 -11.36
CA LEU A 60 23.20 -17.23 -11.28
C LEU A 60 22.55 -17.50 -12.65
N ALA A 61 22.99 -16.81 -13.70
CA ALA A 61 22.51 -17.08 -15.06
C ALA A 61 22.88 -18.51 -15.51
N ASP A 62 24.11 -18.97 -15.29
CA ASP A 62 24.53 -20.32 -15.68
C ASP A 62 23.79 -21.40 -14.88
N ALA A 63 23.44 -21.14 -13.62
CA ALA A 63 22.72 -22.09 -12.76
C ALA A 63 21.21 -22.15 -13.03
N PHE A 64 20.57 -21.01 -13.31
CA PHE A 64 19.10 -20.89 -13.30
C PHE A 64 18.48 -20.43 -14.62
N TRP A 65 19.27 -20.16 -15.67
CA TRP A 65 18.76 -19.90 -17.02
C TRP A 65 19.03 -21.06 -18.00
N PRO A 66 18.09 -21.36 -18.91
CA PRO A 66 16.71 -20.84 -18.99
C PRO A 66 15.88 -21.26 -17.79
N GLY A 67 15.07 -20.35 -17.24
CA GLY A 67 14.28 -20.67 -16.05
C GLY A 67 13.55 -19.48 -15.40
N PRO A 68 12.99 -19.68 -14.20
CA PRO A 68 12.20 -18.69 -13.46
C PRO A 68 13.05 -17.70 -12.64
N LEU A 69 14.26 -17.36 -13.11
CA LEU A 69 15.07 -16.30 -12.54
C LEU A 69 15.03 -15.04 -13.41
N THR A 70 14.92 -13.87 -12.79
CA THR A 70 15.09 -12.57 -13.42
C THR A 70 16.19 -11.81 -12.69
N LEU A 71 17.13 -11.26 -13.44
CA LEU A 71 18.23 -10.48 -12.91
C LEU A 71 18.00 -9.00 -13.21
N VAL A 72 18.05 -8.14 -12.20
CA VAL A 72 18.12 -6.68 -12.36
C VAL A 72 19.58 -6.28 -12.31
N LEU A 73 20.06 -5.76 -13.44
CA LEU A 73 21.47 -5.48 -13.68
C LEU A 73 21.65 -4.06 -14.23
N PRO A 74 22.82 -3.43 -14.04
CA PRO A 74 23.12 -2.17 -14.69
C PRO A 74 22.97 -2.28 -16.22
N LEU A 75 22.22 -1.35 -16.82
CA LEU A 75 22.03 -1.26 -18.26
C LEU A 75 23.33 -0.81 -18.93
N ARG A 76 23.68 -1.41 -20.06
CA ARG A 76 24.82 -0.92 -20.85
C ARG A 76 24.45 0.39 -21.56
N PRO A 77 25.35 1.40 -21.61
CA PRO A 77 25.10 2.63 -22.35
C PRO A 77 24.79 2.41 -23.84
N GLU A 78 25.39 1.38 -24.45
CA GLU A 78 25.22 1.04 -25.86
C GLU A 78 24.06 0.09 -26.13
N ALA A 79 23.30 -0.30 -25.10
CA ALA A 79 22.18 -1.22 -25.26
C ALA A 79 21.04 -0.56 -26.05
N GLU A 80 20.61 -1.20 -27.12
CA GLU A 80 19.46 -0.78 -27.92
C GLU A 80 18.13 -1.15 -27.23
N ILE A 81 17.88 -0.62 -26.02
CA ILE A 81 16.63 -0.80 -25.28
C ILE A 81 15.91 0.54 -25.18
N ALA A 82 14.61 0.55 -25.49
CA ALA A 82 13.81 1.76 -25.35
C ALA A 82 13.70 2.16 -23.86
N GLY A 83 14.04 3.40 -23.51
CA GLY A 83 14.08 3.84 -22.10
C GLY A 83 12.75 3.70 -21.32
N ILE A 84 11.62 3.62 -22.02
CA ILE A 84 10.32 3.32 -21.40
C ILE A 84 10.27 1.92 -20.77
N VAL A 85 11.11 0.97 -21.21
CA VAL A 85 11.22 -0.38 -20.63
C VAL A 85 11.75 -0.32 -19.20
N THR A 86 12.75 0.52 -18.93
CA THR A 86 13.37 0.65 -17.60
C THR A 86 12.67 1.68 -16.74
N ALA A 87 11.61 2.33 -17.23
CA ALA A 87 10.93 3.42 -16.55
C ALA A 87 11.88 4.58 -16.14
N GLY A 88 12.98 4.76 -16.87
CA GLY A 88 14.00 5.78 -16.59
C GLY A 88 15.08 5.37 -15.58
N LEU A 89 15.12 4.10 -15.17
CA LEU A 89 16.18 3.56 -14.31
C LEU A 89 17.45 3.26 -15.11
N ASP A 90 18.59 3.33 -14.42
CA ASP A 90 19.92 2.92 -14.93
C ASP A 90 20.12 1.39 -14.95
N THR A 91 19.09 0.64 -14.55
CA THR A 91 19.08 -0.82 -14.48
C THR A 91 17.99 -1.41 -15.37
N VAL A 92 18.17 -2.67 -15.75
CA VAL A 92 17.24 -3.43 -16.59
C VAL A 92 17.01 -4.80 -15.98
N ALA A 93 15.74 -5.23 -15.95
CA ALA A 93 15.36 -6.58 -15.57
C ALA A 93 15.41 -7.51 -16.79
N ILE A 94 16.24 -8.54 -16.75
CA ILE A 94 16.43 -9.49 -17.86
C ILE A 94 16.12 -10.92 -17.41
N ARG A 95 15.53 -11.71 -18.31
CA ARG A 95 15.26 -13.14 -18.12
C ARG A 95 15.49 -13.93 -19.40
N VAL A 96 16.02 -15.15 -19.25
CA VAL A 96 15.95 -16.18 -20.30
C VAL A 96 14.82 -17.16 -19.94
N PRO A 97 13.66 -17.11 -20.61
CA PRO A 97 12.50 -17.90 -20.23
C PRO A 97 12.66 -19.38 -20.62
N GLN A 98 12.20 -20.29 -19.78
CA GLN A 98 12.11 -21.73 -20.07
C GLN A 98 10.72 -22.09 -20.63
N HIS A 99 10.27 -21.38 -21.67
CA HIS A 99 8.97 -21.64 -22.28
C HIS A 99 9.12 -21.78 -23.80
N ARG A 100 8.63 -22.90 -24.35
CA ARG A 100 8.78 -23.24 -25.77
C ARG A 100 8.24 -22.14 -26.70
N ALA A 101 6.99 -21.71 -26.54
CA ALA A 101 6.42 -20.63 -27.36
C ALA A 101 7.19 -19.31 -27.25
N MET A 102 7.60 -18.88 -26.04
CA MET A 102 8.36 -17.64 -25.86
C MET A 102 9.76 -17.73 -26.49
N GLN A 103 10.44 -18.86 -26.35
CA GLN A 103 11.74 -19.11 -27.01
C GLN A 103 11.60 -19.12 -28.54
N ALA A 104 10.53 -19.73 -29.07
CA ALA A 104 10.25 -19.70 -30.50
C ALA A 104 9.96 -18.28 -30.99
N LEU A 105 9.21 -17.49 -30.23
CA LEU A 105 8.92 -16.09 -30.56
C LEU A 105 10.18 -15.22 -30.54
N LEU A 106 11.05 -15.39 -29.54
CA LEU A 106 12.35 -14.71 -29.45
C LEU A 106 13.26 -15.08 -30.63
N ALA A 107 13.33 -16.36 -30.97
CA ALA A 107 14.12 -16.84 -32.10
C ALA A 107 13.59 -16.32 -33.45
N ALA A 108 12.27 -16.33 -33.63
CA ALA A 108 11.63 -15.88 -34.87
C ALA A 108 11.69 -14.35 -35.05
N SER A 109 11.57 -13.58 -33.96
CA SER A 109 11.66 -12.12 -34.03
C SER A 109 13.11 -11.64 -34.18
N GLY A 110 14.09 -12.38 -33.63
CA GLY A 110 15.47 -11.93 -33.53
C GLY A 110 15.64 -10.69 -32.64
N LYS A 111 14.64 -10.39 -31.79
CA LYS A 111 14.57 -9.17 -30.97
C LYS A 111 14.41 -9.51 -29.49
N PRO A 112 14.98 -8.71 -28.57
CA PRO A 112 14.61 -8.78 -27.16
C PRO A 112 13.15 -8.35 -26.98
N LEU A 113 12.40 -9.04 -26.11
CA LEU A 113 10.97 -8.78 -25.93
C LEU A 113 10.68 -8.28 -24.53
N ALA A 114 10.13 -7.08 -24.41
CA ALA A 114 9.59 -6.58 -23.14
C ALA A 114 8.26 -7.27 -22.89
N ALA A 115 8.12 -8.00 -21.78
CA ALA A 115 6.96 -8.85 -21.57
C ALA A 115 6.55 -8.96 -20.09
N PRO A 116 5.65 -8.10 -19.58
CA PRO A 116 4.98 -8.34 -18.30
C PRO A 116 3.90 -9.44 -18.43
N SER A 117 3.28 -9.81 -17.32
CA SER A 117 2.11 -10.69 -17.29
C SER A 117 0.98 -10.18 -18.21
N ALA A 118 0.19 -11.06 -18.81
CA ALA A 118 -0.80 -10.73 -19.85
C ALA A 118 -2.20 -10.32 -19.32
N ASN A 119 -2.25 -9.51 -18.27
CA ASN A 119 -3.48 -9.06 -17.62
C ASN A 119 -3.55 -7.53 -17.45
N ALA A 120 -4.73 -6.98 -17.18
CA ALA A 120 -4.88 -5.58 -16.79
C ALA A 120 -4.11 -5.31 -15.49
N SER A 121 -3.46 -4.15 -15.39
CA SER A 121 -2.58 -3.83 -14.25
C SER A 121 -3.34 -3.95 -12.92
N GLY A 122 -2.77 -4.68 -11.96
CA GLY A 122 -3.34 -4.89 -10.63
C GLY A 122 -4.23 -6.13 -10.48
N THR A 123 -4.74 -6.70 -11.59
CA THR A 123 -5.63 -7.88 -11.57
C THR A 123 -4.87 -9.20 -11.42
N ILE A 124 -5.59 -10.30 -11.20
CA ILE A 124 -5.04 -11.66 -11.10
C ILE A 124 -4.24 -12.02 -12.37
N SER A 125 -3.05 -12.62 -12.19
CA SER A 125 -2.23 -13.07 -13.32
C SER A 125 -2.92 -14.15 -14.15
N PRO A 126 -2.74 -14.17 -15.48
CA PRO A 126 -3.37 -15.15 -16.36
C PRO A 126 -2.54 -16.42 -16.48
N THR A 127 -3.24 -17.54 -16.44
CA THR A 127 -2.70 -18.91 -16.49
C THR A 127 -3.17 -19.68 -17.73
N ARG A 128 -4.20 -19.19 -18.44
CA ARG A 128 -4.72 -19.74 -19.70
C ARG A 128 -5.09 -18.61 -20.67
N ALA A 129 -5.07 -18.90 -21.97
CA ALA A 129 -5.36 -17.91 -23.01
C ALA A 129 -6.73 -17.23 -22.83
N ALA A 130 -7.73 -17.97 -22.31
CA ALA A 130 -9.05 -17.41 -22.00
C ALA A 130 -8.98 -16.25 -20.98
N HIS A 131 -8.13 -16.33 -19.95
CA HIS A 131 -7.97 -15.23 -18.98
C HIS A 131 -7.39 -13.98 -19.65
N VAL A 132 -6.46 -14.16 -20.60
CA VAL A 132 -5.90 -13.04 -21.40
C VAL A 132 -6.97 -12.43 -22.28
N ALA A 133 -7.77 -13.26 -22.96
CA ALA A 133 -8.83 -12.81 -23.84
C ALA A 133 -9.88 -11.98 -23.10
N VAL A 134 -10.27 -12.38 -21.89
CA VAL A 134 -11.17 -11.60 -21.02
C VAL A 134 -10.50 -10.30 -20.56
N SER A 135 -9.27 -10.39 -20.06
CA SER A 135 -8.60 -9.24 -19.45
C SER A 135 -8.19 -8.14 -20.44
N LEU A 136 -7.81 -8.50 -21.67
CA LEU A 136 -7.24 -7.58 -22.66
C LEU A 136 -8.05 -7.52 -23.96
N HIS A 137 -9.35 -7.89 -23.91
CA HIS A 137 -10.23 -7.91 -25.06
C HIS A 137 -10.19 -6.61 -25.87
N GLY A 138 -9.97 -6.72 -27.20
CA GLY A 138 -9.94 -5.58 -28.12
C GLY A 138 -8.73 -4.65 -27.97
N ARG A 139 -7.76 -4.96 -27.10
CA ARG A 139 -6.57 -4.13 -26.84
C ARG A 139 -5.28 -4.71 -27.40
N ILE A 140 -5.29 -5.98 -27.80
CA ILE A 140 -4.12 -6.71 -28.30
C ILE A 140 -4.44 -7.37 -29.64
N PRO A 141 -3.48 -7.43 -30.58
CA PRO A 141 -3.74 -7.91 -31.93
C PRO A 141 -3.69 -9.44 -32.08
N LEU A 142 -3.02 -10.14 -31.16
CA LEU A 142 -2.75 -11.58 -31.26
C LEU A 142 -2.64 -12.23 -29.88
N ILE A 143 -3.18 -13.44 -29.75
CA ILE A 143 -2.96 -14.34 -28.60
C ILE A 143 -2.38 -15.64 -29.15
N VAL A 144 -1.24 -16.07 -28.59
CA VAL A 144 -0.66 -17.39 -28.87
C VAL A 144 -1.06 -18.32 -27.73
N ASP A 145 -1.90 -19.31 -28.04
CA ASP A 145 -2.33 -20.32 -27.07
C ASP A 145 -1.42 -21.55 -27.16
N ASP A 146 -0.60 -21.77 -26.12
CA ASP A 146 0.26 -22.95 -25.94
C ASP A 146 -0.22 -23.79 -24.73
N GLY A 147 -1.50 -23.67 -24.38
CA GLY A 147 -2.12 -24.34 -23.23
C GLY A 147 -1.88 -23.64 -21.89
N PRO A 148 -2.36 -24.24 -20.79
CA PRO A 148 -2.27 -23.65 -19.46
C PRO A 148 -0.84 -23.67 -18.89
N THR A 149 -0.53 -22.66 -18.10
CA THR A 149 0.70 -22.54 -17.31
C THR A 149 0.78 -23.64 -16.26
N SER A 150 1.98 -24.08 -15.92
CA SER A 150 2.25 -25.22 -15.03
C SER A 150 3.05 -24.82 -13.78
N GLY A 151 3.74 -23.68 -13.81
CA GLY A 151 4.25 -22.98 -12.64
C GLY A 151 3.35 -21.78 -12.38
N GLY A 152 2.70 -21.69 -11.22
CA GLY A 152 1.60 -20.73 -11.04
C GLY A 152 1.99 -19.45 -10.32
N ILE A 153 3.28 -19.14 -10.21
CA ILE A 153 3.79 -17.91 -9.61
C ILE A 153 4.91 -17.32 -10.48
N GLU A 154 5.06 -16.01 -10.46
CA GLU A 154 6.04 -15.33 -11.32
C GLU A 154 7.50 -15.53 -10.86
N SER A 155 8.45 -15.27 -11.77
CA SER A 155 9.88 -15.45 -11.53
C SER A 155 10.42 -14.77 -10.27
N THR A 156 11.42 -15.41 -9.66
CA THR A 156 12.24 -14.79 -8.63
C THR A 156 13.03 -13.63 -9.24
N ILE A 157 13.05 -12.46 -8.60
CA ILE A 157 13.80 -11.28 -9.06
C ILE A 157 14.92 -10.96 -8.08
N VAL A 158 16.15 -10.92 -8.59
CA VAL A 158 17.36 -10.58 -7.83
C VAL A 158 18.04 -9.37 -8.46
N ALA A 159 18.34 -8.34 -7.67
CA ALA A 159 19.16 -7.22 -8.09
C ALA A 159 20.64 -7.45 -7.74
N LEU A 160 21.51 -7.16 -8.70
CA LEU A 160 22.97 -7.25 -8.58
C LEU A 160 23.62 -5.93 -9.07
N GLY A 161 24.95 -5.88 -9.18
CA GLY A 161 25.70 -4.64 -9.42
C GLY A 161 26.04 -3.86 -8.14
N GLY A 162 25.97 -4.54 -6.99
CA GLY A 162 26.23 -4.00 -5.66
C GLY A 162 26.07 -5.08 -4.59
N ASN A 163 25.37 -4.77 -3.50
CA ASN A 163 24.91 -5.78 -2.54
C ASN A 163 23.71 -6.54 -3.12
N PRO A 164 23.76 -7.87 -3.24
CA PRO A 164 22.65 -8.69 -3.74
C PRO A 164 21.37 -8.46 -2.95
N ARG A 165 20.26 -8.20 -3.67
CA ARG A 165 18.94 -7.99 -3.08
C ARG A 165 17.90 -8.91 -3.70
N LEU A 166 17.08 -9.53 -2.87
CA LEU A 166 15.87 -10.21 -3.32
C LEU A 166 14.74 -9.19 -3.48
N LEU A 167 14.42 -8.83 -4.71
CA LEU A 167 13.37 -7.85 -5.00
C LEU A 167 11.97 -8.48 -5.04
N ARG A 168 11.87 -9.71 -5.54
CA ARG A 168 10.61 -10.47 -5.58
C ARG A 168 10.89 -11.95 -5.33
N PRO A 169 10.31 -12.55 -4.28
CA PRO A 169 10.34 -14.00 -4.11
C PRO A 169 9.57 -14.70 -5.24
N GLY A 170 10.06 -15.85 -5.70
CA GLY A 170 9.44 -16.66 -6.76
C GLY A 170 9.79 -18.14 -6.61
N PRO A 171 9.71 -18.94 -7.70
CA PRO A 171 9.99 -20.38 -7.67
C PRO A 171 11.39 -20.75 -7.16
N ILE A 172 12.38 -19.88 -7.36
CA ILE A 172 13.75 -20.11 -6.88
C ILE A 172 13.88 -19.55 -5.47
N PRO A 173 14.14 -20.41 -4.45
CA PRO A 173 14.24 -19.97 -3.07
C PRO A 173 15.52 -19.16 -2.83
N ALA A 174 15.47 -18.24 -1.86
CA ALA A 174 16.58 -17.35 -1.53
C ALA A 174 17.85 -18.14 -1.20
N GLU A 175 17.71 -19.24 -0.46
CA GLU A 175 18.82 -20.10 -0.02
C GLU A 175 19.53 -20.79 -1.19
N ALA A 176 18.84 -21.02 -2.31
CA ALA A 176 19.47 -21.55 -3.52
C ALA A 176 20.32 -20.49 -4.21
N ILE A 177 19.84 -19.25 -4.25
CA ILE A 177 20.58 -18.10 -4.81
C ILE A 177 21.81 -17.81 -3.95
N GLU A 178 21.63 -17.71 -2.62
CA GLU A 178 22.72 -17.42 -1.67
C GLU A 178 23.82 -18.46 -1.71
N ARG A 179 23.45 -19.75 -1.84
CA ARG A 179 24.40 -20.85 -1.98
C ARG A 179 25.22 -20.74 -3.27
N GLU A 180 24.59 -20.32 -4.37
CA GLU A 180 25.26 -20.19 -5.67
C GLU A 180 26.29 -19.06 -5.68
N ILE A 181 25.95 -17.89 -5.12
CA ILE A 181 26.84 -16.72 -5.11
C ILE A 181 27.74 -16.65 -3.86
N GLY A 182 27.47 -17.47 -2.84
CA GLY A 182 28.21 -17.46 -1.56
C GLY A 182 28.01 -16.17 -0.76
N ARG A 183 26.90 -15.44 -0.97
CA ARG A 183 26.58 -14.17 -0.33
C ARG A 183 25.12 -14.16 0.08
N TRP A 184 24.84 -13.54 1.23
CA TRP A 184 23.49 -13.37 1.73
C TRP A 184 22.72 -12.33 0.93
N LEU A 185 21.44 -12.58 0.68
CA LEU A 185 20.53 -11.63 0.07
C LEU A 185 20.00 -10.68 1.14
N SER A 186 19.98 -9.39 0.81
CA SER A 186 19.22 -8.40 1.58
C SER A 186 17.82 -8.18 0.98
N GLY A 187 16.90 -7.63 1.77
CA GLY A 187 15.56 -7.27 1.27
C GLY A 187 15.62 -6.12 0.26
N GLY A 188 14.61 -6.06 -0.63
CA GLY A 188 14.42 -4.91 -1.53
C GLY A 188 14.21 -3.59 -0.79
N SER A 189 14.49 -2.48 -1.48
CA SER A 189 14.19 -1.11 -1.03
C SER A 189 12.67 -0.82 -1.15
N GLU A 190 12.19 0.30 -0.58
CA GLU A 190 10.81 0.78 -0.83
C GLU A 190 10.63 1.36 -2.25
N GLU A 191 11.73 1.55 -3.00
CA GLU A 191 11.70 2.04 -4.38
C GLU A 191 11.37 0.92 -5.37
N ILE A 192 10.62 1.26 -6.42
CA ILE A 192 10.22 0.32 -7.47
C ILE A 192 11.37 0.19 -8.47
N GLU A 193 12.08 -0.93 -8.38
CA GLU A 193 13.21 -1.29 -9.24
C GLU A 193 12.83 -2.42 -10.23
N ALA A 194 11.74 -3.15 -9.96
CA ALA A 194 11.27 -4.28 -10.73
C ALA A 194 9.74 -4.47 -10.63
N PRO A 195 9.11 -5.24 -11.55
CA PRO A 195 7.69 -5.58 -11.44
C PRO A 195 7.34 -6.31 -10.14
N GLY A 196 6.13 -6.09 -9.63
CA GLY A 196 5.59 -6.82 -8.48
C GLY A 196 5.94 -6.24 -7.10
N GLN A 197 6.62 -5.08 -7.03
CA GLN A 197 6.93 -4.40 -5.77
C GLN A 197 5.82 -3.45 -5.27
N LEU A 198 4.66 -3.41 -5.94
CA LEU A 198 3.50 -2.62 -5.50
C LEU A 198 2.72 -3.35 -4.40
N ALA A 199 2.18 -2.59 -3.43
CA ALA A 199 1.46 -3.12 -2.27
C ALA A 199 0.18 -3.92 -2.59
N SER A 200 -0.39 -3.73 -3.78
CA SER A 200 -1.46 -4.56 -4.34
C SER A 200 -1.07 -4.94 -5.77
N HIS A 201 -0.89 -6.23 -5.97
CA HIS A 201 -0.49 -6.83 -7.22
C HIS A 201 -1.14 -8.21 -7.22
N TYR A 202 -1.97 -8.53 -8.23
CA TYR A 202 -2.77 -9.76 -8.31
C TYR A 202 -4.09 -9.78 -7.51
N ALA A 203 -4.70 -8.62 -7.28
CA ALA A 203 -5.96 -8.53 -6.55
C ALA A 203 -7.13 -9.05 -7.40
N PRO A 204 -7.93 -10.00 -6.88
CA PRO A 204 -9.27 -10.27 -7.38
C PRO A 204 -10.16 -9.02 -7.32
N THR A 205 -11.26 -9.02 -8.05
CA THR A 205 -12.29 -7.96 -7.91
C THR A 205 -13.01 -8.05 -6.56
N LYS A 206 -13.09 -9.25 -5.98
CA LYS A 206 -13.70 -9.52 -4.68
C LYS A 206 -12.72 -9.34 -3.51
N PRO A 207 -13.23 -8.97 -2.31
CA PRO A 207 -12.41 -8.90 -1.11
C PRO A 207 -11.86 -10.28 -0.73
N VAL A 208 -10.59 -10.30 -0.30
CA VAL A 208 -9.89 -11.54 0.09
C VAL A 208 -9.56 -11.53 1.58
N ARG A 209 -9.85 -12.64 2.26
CA ARG A 209 -9.48 -12.92 3.66
C ARG A 209 -8.47 -14.05 3.72
N LEU A 210 -7.35 -13.83 4.41
CA LEU A 210 -6.28 -14.81 4.55
C LEU A 210 -6.38 -15.62 5.84
N ASP A 211 -5.60 -16.69 5.91
CA ASP A 211 -5.43 -17.56 7.07
C ASP A 211 -6.78 -18.13 7.57
N ALA A 212 -7.71 -18.43 6.65
CA ALA A 212 -9.06 -18.88 6.93
C ALA A 212 -9.15 -20.41 7.06
N THR A 213 -9.49 -20.92 8.24
CA THR A 213 -9.75 -22.37 8.42
C THR A 213 -11.20 -22.76 8.11
N GLU A 214 -12.10 -21.78 8.04
CA GLU A 214 -13.53 -21.94 7.78
C GLU A 214 -14.04 -20.76 6.93
N ARG A 215 -15.15 -20.98 6.21
CA ARG A 215 -15.84 -19.95 5.41
C ARG A 215 -16.92 -19.24 6.22
N CYS A 216 -17.04 -17.94 6.06
CA CYS A 216 -18.22 -17.18 6.49
C CYS A 216 -19.37 -17.36 5.49
N ALA A 217 -20.55 -16.83 5.83
CA ALA A 217 -21.68 -16.78 4.90
C ALA A 217 -21.28 -15.98 3.65
N ASP A 218 -21.56 -16.53 2.47
CA ASP A 218 -21.28 -15.92 1.16
C ASP A 218 -19.79 -15.74 0.80
N GLU A 219 -18.91 -16.59 1.36
CA GLU A 219 -17.50 -16.68 0.99
C GLU A 219 -17.18 -17.95 0.17
N TRP A 220 -16.33 -17.79 -0.84
CA TRP A 220 -15.66 -18.89 -1.54
C TRP A 220 -14.34 -19.22 -0.83
N LEU A 221 -14.25 -20.41 -0.21
CA LEU A 221 -13.03 -20.83 0.48
C LEU A 221 -12.11 -21.62 -0.45
N ILE A 222 -10.88 -21.12 -0.62
CA ILE A 222 -9.77 -21.82 -1.26
C ILE A 222 -8.97 -22.53 -0.16
N GLY A 223 -9.07 -23.86 -0.12
CA GLY A 223 -8.43 -24.74 0.85
C GLY A 223 -6.95 -25.01 0.60
N PHE A 224 -6.27 -25.56 1.61
CA PHE A 224 -4.90 -26.07 1.53
C PHE A 224 -4.68 -27.14 2.61
N GLY A 225 -4.07 -28.27 2.23
CA GLY A 225 -3.84 -29.43 3.08
C GLY A 225 -5.14 -29.95 3.69
N ALA A 226 -5.19 -29.98 5.03
CA ALA A 226 -6.34 -30.46 5.79
C ALA A 226 -7.56 -29.52 5.76
N VAL A 227 -7.41 -28.27 5.31
CA VAL A 227 -8.53 -27.33 5.20
C VAL A 227 -9.23 -27.56 3.86
N ALA A 228 -10.41 -28.18 3.91
CA ALA A 228 -11.29 -28.32 2.76
C ALA A 228 -12.06 -27.02 2.49
N GLY A 229 -12.26 -26.68 1.22
CA GLY A 229 -13.00 -25.51 0.78
C GLY A 229 -13.85 -25.79 -0.45
N ASN A 230 -14.37 -24.73 -1.06
CA ASN A 230 -15.00 -24.79 -2.38
C ASN A 230 -13.99 -25.17 -3.48
N ASP A 231 -12.74 -24.79 -3.29
CA ASP A 231 -11.60 -25.15 -4.12
C ASP A 231 -10.41 -25.54 -3.23
N THR A 232 -9.35 -26.09 -3.79
CA THR A 232 -8.14 -26.45 -3.03
C THR A 232 -6.87 -26.17 -3.83
N LEU A 233 -5.88 -25.55 -3.17
CA LEU A 233 -4.55 -25.33 -3.74
C LEU A 233 -3.74 -26.64 -3.81
N SER A 234 -3.84 -27.46 -2.76
CA SER A 234 -3.24 -28.80 -2.70
C SER A 234 -3.84 -29.54 -1.53
N ALA A 235 -4.52 -30.66 -1.77
CA ALA A 235 -5.06 -31.50 -0.70
C ALA A 235 -3.96 -32.20 0.11
N ALA A 236 -2.82 -32.50 -0.53
CA ALA A 236 -1.66 -33.11 0.11
C ALA A 236 -0.81 -32.10 0.91
N GLY A 237 -1.07 -30.80 0.77
CA GLY A 237 -0.22 -29.75 1.32
C GLY A 237 1.10 -29.57 0.57
N ASP A 238 1.15 -29.98 -0.70
CA ASP A 238 2.29 -29.77 -1.59
C ASP A 238 2.35 -28.29 -2.02
N LEU A 239 3.49 -27.66 -1.76
CA LEU A 239 3.67 -26.23 -2.00
C LEU A 239 3.93 -25.88 -3.47
N ILE A 240 4.46 -26.82 -4.26
CA ILE A 240 4.67 -26.67 -5.70
C ILE A 240 3.31 -26.77 -6.40
N GLU A 241 2.50 -27.75 -6.02
CA GLU A 241 1.12 -27.89 -6.49
C GLU A 241 0.30 -26.64 -6.12
N ALA A 242 0.40 -26.17 -4.88
CA ALA A 242 -0.31 -24.99 -4.42
C ALA A 242 0.10 -23.72 -5.18
N ALA A 243 1.39 -23.56 -5.50
CA ALA A 243 1.86 -22.46 -6.33
C ALA A 243 1.29 -22.57 -7.75
N ALA A 244 1.30 -23.76 -8.36
CA ALA A 244 0.72 -24.01 -9.69
C ALA A 244 -0.78 -23.71 -9.76
N ALA A 245 -1.52 -24.03 -8.71
CA ALA A 245 -2.98 -23.88 -8.66
C ALA A 245 -3.46 -22.47 -8.28
N LEU A 246 -2.61 -21.62 -7.69
CA LEU A 246 -3.03 -20.39 -7.03
C LEU A 246 -3.88 -19.46 -7.90
N PHE A 247 -3.33 -18.96 -9.02
CA PHE A 247 -4.04 -18.00 -9.84
C PHE A 247 -5.29 -18.59 -10.48
N ASP A 248 -5.25 -19.87 -10.85
CA ASP A 248 -6.40 -20.60 -11.37
C ASP A 248 -7.54 -20.70 -10.34
N ALA A 249 -7.21 -20.97 -9.07
CA ALA A 249 -8.16 -20.99 -7.98
C ALA A 249 -8.72 -19.59 -7.67
N LEU A 250 -7.87 -18.55 -7.75
CA LEU A 250 -8.30 -17.16 -7.59
C LEU A 250 -9.26 -16.73 -8.70
N HIS A 251 -8.99 -17.05 -9.98
CA HIS A 251 -9.92 -16.76 -11.08
C HIS A 251 -11.27 -17.45 -10.88
N ARG A 252 -11.29 -18.74 -10.50
CA ARG A 252 -12.56 -19.46 -10.20
C ARG A 252 -13.33 -18.84 -9.04
N ALA A 253 -12.62 -18.43 -7.98
CA ALA A 253 -13.23 -17.77 -6.84
C ALA A 253 -13.79 -16.38 -7.21
N ASP A 254 -13.06 -15.61 -8.03
CA ASP A 254 -13.48 -14.29 -8.49
C ASP A 254 -14.67 -14.35 -9.44
N ASP A 255 -14.76 -15.40 -10.28
CA ASP A 255 -15.90 -15.64 -11.19
C ASP A 255 -17.13 -16.25 -10.50
N SER A 256 -17.03 -16.70 -9.24
CA SER A 256 -18.14 -17.34 -8.53
C SER A 256 -19.30 -16.38 -8.20
N ASP A 257 -20.42 -16.89 -7.69
CA ASP A 257 -21.53 -16.04 -7.20
C ASP A 257 -21.27 -15.49 -5.78
N CYS A 258 -20.22 -15.95 -5.09
CA CYS A 258 -19.92 -15.52 -3.72
C CYS A 258 -19.42 -14.07 -3.67
N ALA A 259 -19.80 -13.32 -2.63
CA ALA A 259 -19.41 -11.92 -2.46
C ALA A 259 -17.94 -11.73 -2.03
N ALA A 260 -17.29 -12.74 -1.46
CA ALA A 260 -15.93 -12.65 -0.93
C ALA A 260 -15.14 -13.96 -1.11
N ILE A 261 -13.80 -13.87 -1.00
CA ILE A 261 -12.86 -14.99 -1.13
C ILE A 261 -12.13 -15.20 0.20
N ALA A 262 -12.05 -16.43 0.66
CA ALA A 262 -11.24 -16.82 1.81
C ALA A 262 -10.13 -17.79 1.36
N VAL A 263 -8.92 -17.65 1.91
CA VAL A 263 -7.77 -18.50 1.57
C VAL A 263 -7.22 -19.16 2.83
N ALA A 264 -7.04 -20.48 2.78
CA ALA A 264 -6.52 -21.26 3.88
C ALA A 264 -5.07 -20.89 4.24
N PRO A 265 -4.65 -21.13 5.51
CA PRO A 265 -3.27 -20.89 5.92
C PRO A 265 -2.28 -21.74 5.11
N VAL A 266 -1.34 -21.09 4.43
CA VAL A 266 -0.22 -21.77 3.74
C VAL A 266 1.06 -21.63 4.57
N PRO A 267 1.84 -22.73 4.77
CA PRO A 267 3.07 -22.71 5.55
C PRO A 267 4.07 -21.62 5.14
N THR A 268 4.65 -20.94 6.13
CA THR A 268 5.62 -19.84 5.95
C THR A 268 6.97 -20.25 5.36
N ARG A 269 7.22 -21.55 5.12
CA ARG A 269 8.50 -22.04 4.59
C ARG A 269 8.72 -21.68 3.11
N VAL A 270 7.70 -21.24 2.38
CA VAL A 270 7.85 -20.72 1.02
C VAL A 270 7.37 -19.26 1.00
N SER A 271 8.34 -18.35 1.05
CA SER A 271 8.10 -16.90 1.07
C SER A 271 7.34 -16.41 -0.17
N ALA A 272 7.53 -17.06 -1.32
CA ALA A 272 6.93 -16.66 -2.59
C ALA A 272 5.42 -16.87 -2.65
N LEU A 273 4.93 -18.09 -2.44
CA LEU A 273 3.50 -18.39 -2.46
C LEU A 273 2.72 -17.51 -1.46
N ARG A 274 3.23 -17.38 -0.23
CA ARG A 274 2.62 -16.52 0.79
C ARG A 274 2.69 -15.04 0.42
N SER A 275 3.78 -14.57 -0.17
CA SER A 275 3.90 -13.18 -0.64
C SER A 275 2.89 -12.90 -1.77
N THR A 276 2.72 -13.81 -2.72
CA THR A 276 1.73 -13.67 -3.80
C THR A 276 0.31 -13.64 -3.26
N ILE A 277 -0.03 -14.54 -2.33
CA ILE A 277 -1.33 -14.54 -1.63
C ILE A 277 -1.53 -13.23 -0.84
N ALA A 278 -0.50 -12.72 -0.18
CA ALA A 278 -0.56 -11.46 0.55
C ALA A 278 -0.74 -10.24 -0.37
N SER A 279 -0.14 -10.25 -1.57
CA SER A 279 -0.33 -9.19 -2.57
C SER A 279 -1.72 -9.21 -3.21
N ALA A 280 -2.35 -10.40 -3.31
CA ALA A 280 -3.74 -10.57 -3.74
C ALA A 280 -4.76 -10.10 -2.69
N ALA A 281 -4.36 -10.05 -1.42
CA ALA A 281 -5.18 -9.59 -0.29
C ALA A 281 -4.53 -8.36 0.37
N PRO A 282 -4.59 -7.15 -0.25
CA PRO A 282 -4.00 -5.96 0.34
C PRO A 282 -4.58 -5.70 1.74
N ARG A 283 -3.80 -6.08 2.76
CA ARG A 283 -4.01 -6.00 4.22
C ARG A 283 -5.43 -5.57 4.65
N THR A 284 -6.36 -6.51 4.65
CA THR A 284 -7.36 -6.63 5.72
C THR A 284 -6.66 -7.16 6.97
N VAL A 285 -6.58 -6.32 8.01
CA VAL A 285 -5.82 -6.54 9.24
C VAL A 285 -6.39 -7.72 10.04
N HIS A 286 -5.71 -8.86 10.07
CA HIS A 286 -5.60 -9.75 11.25
C HIS A 286 -4.66 -10.94 11.00
N SER A 287 -3.42 -10.90 11.51
CA SER A 287 -2.83 -12.04 12.25
C SER A 287 -1.62 -11.54 13.08
N MET A 288 -1.80 -11.52 14.41
CA MET A 288 -0.72 -11.19 15.35
C MET A 288 0.10 -12.46 15.64
N ARG A 289 1.44 -12.36 15.53
CA ARG A 289 2.36 -13.12 16.39
C ARG A 289 3.39 -12.17 17.01
N PRO A 290 3.79 -12.39 18.28
CA PRO A 290 4.57 -11.42 19.06
C PRO A 290 6.06 -11.53 18.73
N ALA A 291 6.70 -10.39 18.43
CA ALA A 291 8.17 -10.30 18.34
C ALA A 291 8.76 -9.93 19.70
N ARG A 292 9.78 -10.69 20.13
CA ARG A 292 10.58 -10.45 21.33
C ARG A 292 11.43 -9.18 21.17
N PHE A 293 11.45 -8.36 22.22
CA PHE A 293 12.27 -7.15 22.36
C PHE A 293 13.74 -7.50 22.67
N LEU A 294 14.67 -6.88 21.93
CA LEU A 294 16.08 -6.74 22.30
C LEU A 294 16.43 -5.25 22.24
N LEU A 295 16.72 -4.67 23.40
CA LEU A 295 17.14 -3.28 23.59
C LEU A 295 18.65 -3.13 23.30
N PRO A 296 19.09 -2.05 22.63
CA PRO A 296 20.42 -1.52 22.82
C PRO A 296 20.39 -0.23 23.66
N LEU A 297 21.18 -0.25 24.72
CA LEU A 297 21.51 0.89 25.57
C LEU A 297 22.51 1.84 24.88
N GLY A 298 22.27 3.15 25.03
CA GLY A 298 23.32 4.12 25.34
C GLY A 298 24.01 4.84 24.17
N GLY A 299 23.81 6.15 24.08
CA GLY A 299 24.63 7.07 23.28
C GLY A 299 24.41 8.53 23.68
N ARG A 300 25.49 9.23 24.02
CA ARG A 300 25.56 10.49 24.80
C ARG A 300 25.08 11.75 24.06
N VAL A 301 24.54 12.69 24.83
CA VAL A 301 24.17 14.06 24.42
C VAL A 301 25.39 15.00 24.47
N GLY A 302 25.69 15.67 23.35
CA GLY A 302 26.64 16.77 23.25
C GLY A 302 25.92 18.13 23.26
N ARG A 303 26.35 19.03 24.16
CA ARG A 303 25.88 20.44 24.26
C ARG A 303 26.44 21.29 23.11
N VAL A 304 25.60 22.13 22.50
CA VAL A 304 26.06 23.31 21.74
C VAL A 304 25.21 24.55 22.11
N ARG A 305 25.94 25.66 22.26
CA ARG A 305 25.56 26.99 22.79
C ARG A 305 24.49 27.71 21.95
N ARG A 306 23.69 28.54 22.64
CA ARG A 306 22.78 29.54 22.06
C ARG A 306 23.58 30.71 21.48
N ALA A 307 23.27 31.10 20.24
CA ALA A 307 23.60 32.40 19.69
C ALA A 307 22.30 33.05 19.18
N SER A 308 22.02 34.24 19.70
CA SER A 308 20.85 35.05 19.44
C SER A 308 21.07 35.88 18.18
N ALA A 309 20.16 35.83 17.21
CA ALA A 309 20.08 36.85 16.16
C ALA A 309 18.61 37.13 15.84
N ARG A 310 18.16 38.33 16.23
CA ARG A 310 16.95 38.97 15.71
C ARG A 310 17.28 39.45 14.29
N LEU A 311 16.40 39.21 13.32
CA LEU A 311 16.31 40.12 12.17
C LEU A 311 14.88 40.11 11.61
N ASN A 312 14.33 41.33 11.51
CA ASN A 312 13.07 41.66 10.87
C ASN A 312 13.16 41.45 9.35
N PHE A 313 12.07 41.02 8.71
CA PHE A 313 11.85 41.35 7.30
C PHE A 313 10.36 41.59 7.03
N LYS A 314 10.05 42.84 6.69
CA LYS A 314 8.81 43.28 6.07
C LYS A 314 9.15 43.58 4.61
N GLN A 315 8.21 43.20 3.72
CA GLN A 315 7.82 43.90 2.49
C GLN A 315 8.53 43.55 1.17
N SER A 316 7.77 42.94 0.25
CA SER A 316 7.61 43.30 -1.18
C SER A 316 6.64 42.28 -1.82
N LEU A 317 5.35 42.58 -1.94
CA LEU A 317 4.62 43.22 -3.07
C LEU A 317 3.93 42.22 -4.01
N TYR A 318 2.65 42.52 -4.22
CA TYR A 318 1.65 41.93 -5.11
C TYR A 318 1.90 42.25 -6.59
N THR A 319 1.50 41.33 -7.49
CA THR A 319 0.75 41.47 -8.78
C THR A 319 1.05 40.21 -9.61
N HIS A 320 0.10 39.37 -10.04
CA HIS A 320 -1.04 39.62 -10.91
C HIS A 320 -2.21 38.65 -10.65
N ALA A 321 -3.42 39.18 -10.78
CA ALA A 321 -4.67 38.44 -10.88
C ALA A 321 -4.87 37.84 -12.27
N THR A 322 -5.59 36.71 -12.35
CA THR A 322 -6.71 36.49 -13.30
C THR A 322 -7.36 35.13 -13.03
N THR A 323 -8.58 35.18 -12.48
CA THR A 323 -9.56 34.10 -12.44
C THR A 323 -10.17 33.91 -13.84
N PRO A 324 -10.67 32.69 -14.13
CA PRO A 324 -12.03 32.62 -14.68
C PRO A 324 -12.91 31.61 -13.94
N SER A 325 -14.15 32.06 -13.72
CA SER A 325 -15.32 31.36 -13.22
C SER A 325 -15.79 30.20 -14.10
N LEU A 326 -16.24 29.10 -13.49
CA LEU A 326 -17.14 28.12 -14.13
C LEU A 326 -18.43 27.94 -13.29
N PRO A 327 -19.59 27.75 -13.92
CA PRO A 327 -20.90 27.95 -13.30
C PRO A 327 -21.51 26.69 -12.66
N LEU A 328 -22.25 26.90 -11.56
CA LEU A 328 -23.20 25.95 -10.99
C LEU A 328 -24.35 25.65 -11.98
N ALA A 329 -24.20 24.67 -12.86
CA ALA A 329 -25.31 24.17 -13.67
C ALA A 329 -25.03 22.77 -14.25
N ALA A 330 -24.98 21.74 -13.40
CA ALA A 330 -25.14 20.34 -13.83
C ALA A 330 -25.51 19.44 -12.64
N PHE A 331 -26.56 19.81 -11.90
CA PHE A 331 -27.22 18.95 -10.92
C PHE A 331 -28.64 18.72 -11.40
N ARG A 332 -28.89 17.66 -12.18
CA ARG A 332 -30.19 16.98 -12.32
C ARG A 332 -30.14 15.79 -13.29
N ALA A 333 -30.89 14.75 -12.92
CA ALA A 333 -31.20 13.47 -13.60
C ALA A 333 -30.12 12.38 -13.41
N SER A 334 -30.40 11.18 -12.87
CA SER A 334 -31.66 10.45 -12.77
C SER A 334 -31.63 9.44 -11.61
N VAL A 335 -32.63 9.53 -10.72
CA VAL A 335 -33.00 8.44 -9.80
C VAL A 335 -34.17 7.73 -10.45
N ARG A 336 -34.00 6.44 -10.76
CA ARG A 336 -35.10 5.56 -11.18
C ARG A 336 -35.26 4.52 -10.07
N THR A 337 -36.28 4.73 -9.24
CA THR A 337 -36.75 3.82 -8.21
C THR A 337 -37.27 2.53 -8.86
N ARG A 338 -36.79 1.37 -8.39
CA ARG A 338 -37.50 0.10 -8.55
C ARG A 338 -37.69 -0.53 -7.17
N GLU A 339 -38.97 -0.60 -6.83
CA GLU A 339 -39.64 -1.35 -5.78
C GLU A 339 -38.90 -2.62 -5.34
N TRP A 340 -38.55 -2.67 -4.06
CA TRP A 340 -38.35 -3.89 -3.27
C TRP A 340 -39.01 -3.67 -1.90
N GLU A 341 -40.34 -3.56 -1.91
CA GLU A 341 -41.17 -3.68 -0.71
C GLU A 341 -41.93 -5.00 -0.78
N ARG A 342 -41.32 -6.05 -0.21
CA ARG A 342 -41.97 -7.15 0.51
C ARG A 342 -40.97 -8.26 0.75
N HIS A 343 -40.53 -8.38 2.00
CA HIS A 343 -40.15 -9.58 2.75
C HIS A 343 -39.07 -9.20 3.76
N ASP A 344 -39.47 -8.59 4.88
CA ASP A 344 -38.67 -8.53 6.11
C ASP A 344 -39.61 -8.22 7.29
N ASP A 345 -40.45 -9.19 7.63
CA ASP A 345 -41.20 -9.19 8.89
C ASP A 345 -41.26 -10.64 9.39
N GLN A 346 -40.13 -11.13 9.91
CA GLN A 346 -40.04 -12.27 10.84
C GLN A 346 -38.58 -12.53 11.23
N CYS A 347 -38.05 -11.71 12.14
CA CYS A 347 -37.03 -12.10 13.13
C CYS A 347 -36.74 -10.92 14.06
N ALA A 348 -37.73 -10.53 14.87
CA ALA A 348 -37.58 -9.55 15.92
C ALA A 348 -38.19 -10.07 17.22
N THR A 349 -37.52 -11.03 17.87
CA THR A 349 -37.73 -11.30 19.30
C THR A 349 -36.45 -11.80 19.94
N GLY A 350 -35.86 -10.95 20.81
CA GLY A 350 -35.07 -11.38 21.94
C GLY A 350 -33.54 -11.30 21.81
N ALA A 351 -32.95 -10.11 21.99
CA ALA A 351 -31.88 -9.82 22.96
C ALA A 351 -31.07 -8.56 22.57
N GLY A 352 -31.10 -7.54 23.44
CA GLY A 352 -29.97 -6.64 23.68
C GLY A 352 -29.56 -5.66 22.58
N ARG A 353 -30.25 -4.52 22.50
CA ARG A 353 -29.74 -3.29 21.85
C ARG A 353 -28.42 -2.84 22.51
N THR A 354 -27.29 -3.05 21.84
CA THR A 354 -26.08 -2.21 22.01
C THR A 354 -25.13 -2.41 20.82
N GLY A 355 -24.77 -1.31 20.16
CA GLY A 355 -23.68 -1.27 19.16
C GLY A 355 -24.11 -1.57 17.73
N ARG A 356 -24.61 -0.55 17.02
CA ARG A 356 -24.72 -0.56 15.55
C ARG A 356 -23.36 -0.93 14.94
N HIS A 357 -23.25 -2.14 14.40
CA HIS A 357 -22.27 -2.47 13.38
C HIS A 357 -22.62 -1.67 12.12
N ILE A 358 -21.90 -0.57 11.89
CA ILE A 358 -21.87 0.10 10.59
C ILE A 358 -20.97 -0.76 9.69
N LEU A 359 -21.56 -1.61 8.84
CA LEU A 359 -20.90 -2.15 7.66
C LEU A 359 -21.24 -1.23 6.48
N ALA A 360 -20.39 -0.23 6.21
CA ALA A 360 -20.47 0.61 5.02
C ALA A 360 -19.15 1.42 4.86
N VAL A 361 -18.31 1.09 3.87
CA VAL A 361 -17.07 1.82 3.50
C VAL A 361 -16.28 2.32 4.73
N GLY A 362 -15.97 1.41 5.65
CA GLY A 362 -15.41 1.75 6.96
C GLY A 362 -13.97 2.24 6.85
N ILE A 363 -13.77 3.56 6.93
CA ILE A 363 -12.47 4.23 6.99
C ILE A 363 -11.55 3.63 8.09
N GLY A 364 -12.11 2.98 9.12
CA GLY A 364 -11.38 2.21 10.13
C GLY A 364 -10.43 3.08 10.97
N LEU A 365 -9.74 2.48 11.94
CA LEU A 365 -8.75 3.20 12.77
C LEU A 365 -7.69 3.91 11.91
N LEU A 366 -7.20 3.22 10.86
CA LEU A 366 -6.18 3.73 9.96
C LEU A 366 -6.65 4.99 9.20
N GLY A 367 -7.80 4.92 8.55
CA GLY A 367 -8.28 6.05 7.78
C GLY A 367 -8.75 7.21 8.66
N VAL A 368 -9.26 6.95 9.87
CA VAL A 368 -9.58 8.03 10.84
C VAL A 368 -8.28 8.74 11.23
N SER A 369 -7.21 7.98 11.47
CA SER A 369 -5.91 8.55 11.83
C SER A 369 -5.31 9.38 10.69
N PHE A 370 -5.40 8.90 9.45
CA PHE A 370 -5.00 9.67 8.26
C PHE A 370 -5.88 10.91 8.07
N ALA A 371 -7.19 10.82 8.27
CA ALA A 371 -8.09 11.97 8.13
C ALA A 371 -7.67 13.11 9.08
N PHE A 372 -7.37 12.81 10.35
CA PHE A 372 -6.87 13.82 11.29
C PHE A 372 -5.53 14.42 10.85
N GLY A 373 -4.57 13.57 10.46
CA GLY A 373 -3.24 14.04 10.06
C GLY A 373 -3.23 14.85 8.76
N LEU A 374 -3.94 14.37 7.73
CA LEU A 374 -4.08 15.07 6.45
C LEU A 374 -4.85 16.39 6.59
N THR A 375 -5.83 16.44 7.50
CA THR A 375 -6.53 17.70 7.82
C THR A 375 -5.57 18.72 8.40
N VAL A 376 -4.75 18.36 9.40
CA VAL A 376 -3.78 19.30 9.96
C VAL A 376 -2.68 19.67 8.99
N LEU A 377 -2.22 18.74 8.14
CA LEU A 377 -1.29 19.04 7.05
C LEU A 377 -1.83 20.11 6.11
N THR A 378 -3.06 19.91 5.60
CA THR A 378 -3.70 20.84 4.68
C THR A 378 -3.98 22.19 5.34
N MET A 379 -4.43 22.20 6.59
CA MET A 379 -4.61 23.43 7.35
C MET A 379 -3.29 24.17 7.60
N ALA A 380 -2.21 23.46 7.92
CA ALA A 380 -0.91 24.08 8.16
C ALA A 380 -0.35 24.76 6.89
N TYR A 381 -0.55 24.19 5.70
CA TYR A 381 -0.26 24.89 4.45
C TYR A 381 -1.20 26.08 4.20
N SER A 382 -2.50 25.91 4.50
CA SER A 382 -3.53 26.90 4.14
C SER A 382 -3.54 28.14 5.03
N ILE A 383 -3.37 27.98 6.35
CA ILE A 383 -3.48 29.07 7.33
C ILE A 383 -2.23 29.24 8.22
N GLY A 384 -1.17 28.45 7.98
CA GLY A 384 0.09 28.57 8.73
C GLY A 384 0.70 29.96 8.66
N HIS A 385 0.60 30.62 7.51
CA HIS A 385 1.10 31.99 7.31
C HIS A 385 0.20 33.08 7.93
N ILE A 386 -1.03 32.75 8.33
CA ILE A 386 -1.99 33.70 8.94
C ILE A 386 -1.90 33.65 10.46
N SER A 387 -2.04 32.47 11.06
CA SER A 387 -2.16 32.28 12.52
C SER A 387 -1.09 31.36 13.11
N GLY A 388 -0.07 30.97 12.32
CA GLY A 388 0.84 29.88 12.68
C GLY A 388 0.15 28.50 12.69
N CYS A 389 -1.12 28.41 12.28
CA CYS A 389 -1.96 27.22 12.40
C CYS A 389 -2.00 26.65 13.84
N HIS A 390 -2.06 27.53 14.85
CA HIS A 390 -2.28 27.12 16.23
C HIS A 390 -3.72 26.62 16.39
N LEU A 391 -3.97 25.34 16.14
CA LEU A 391 -5.28 24.70 16.28
C LEU A 391 -5.50 24.03 17.65
N ASN A 392 -4.57 24.25 18.57
CA ASN A 392 -4.44 23.51 19.82
C ASN A 392 -3.77 24.39 20.89
N PRO A 393 -4.37 24.56 22.09
CA PRO A 393 -3.74 25.29 23.18
C PRO A 393 -2.36 24.76 23.54
N ALA A 394 -2.14 23.44 23.52
CA ALA A 394 -0.83 22.85 23.82
C ALA A 394 0.25 23.31 22.83
N VAL A 395 -0.10 23.52 21.56
CA VAL A 395 0.81 24.08 20.56
C VAL A 395 1.08 25.56 20.84
N THR A 396 0.06 26.33 21.18
CA THR A 396 0.21 27.74 21.59
C THR A 396 1.14 27.89 22.79
N PHE A 397 0.91 27.11 23.84
CA PHE A 397 1.77 27.10 25.03
C PHE A 397 3.17 26.57 24.73
N GLY A 398 3.31 25.57 23.86
CA GLY A 398 4.60 25.05 23.41
C GLY A 398 5.43 26.11 22.68
N LEU A 399 4.81 26.86 21.76
CA LEU A 399 5.48 27.94 21.04
C LEU A 399 5.81 29.12 21.95
N TRP A 400 4.95 29.44 22.93
CA TRP A 400 5.28 30.42 23.97
C TRP A 400 6.47 29.97 24.83
N ALA A 401 6.47 28.72 25.31
CA ALA A 401 7.57 28.16 26.09
C ALA A 401 8.89 28.09 25.29
N GLY A 402 8.80 27.89 23.97
CA GLY A 402 9.92 27.97 23.03
C GLY A 402 10.37 29.39 22.68
N GLY A 403 9.74 30.44 23.23
CA GLY A 403 10.05 31.85 22.95
C GLY A 403 9.63 32.33 21.56
N ARG A 404 8.73 31.61 20.89
CA ARG A 404 8.26 31.87 19.52
C ARG A 404 6.86 32.51 19.46
N PHE A 405 6.22 32.73 20.60
CA PHE A 405 4.88 33.34 20.68
C PHE A 405 4.76 34.23 21.92
N ALA A 406 4.04 35.35 21.82
CA ALA A 406 3.92 36.30 22.92
C ALA A 406 2.84 35.87 23.93
N GLY A 407 3.20 35.82 25.22
CA GLY A 407 2.31 35.32 26.27
C GLY A 407 0.99 36.08 26.41
N LYS A 408 1.00 37.38 26.09
CA LYS A 408 -0.19 38.26 26.13
C LYS A 408 -1.29 37.86 25.12
N ASP A 409 -0.92 37.17 24.04
CA ASP A 409 -1.85 36.81 22.96
C ASP A 409 -2.46 35.42 23.17
N ILE A 410 -1.96 34.65 24.15
CA ILE A 410 -2.43 33.29 24.47
C ILE A 410 -3.94 33.27 24.79
N PRO A 411 -4.50 34.17 25.64
CA PRO A 411 -5.91 34.11 25.97
C PRO A 411 -6.82 34.22 24.73
N LEU A 412 -6.48 35.10 23.79
CA LEU A 412 -7.23 35.28 22.56
C LEU A 412 -7.17 34.03 21.66
N TYR A 413 -5.99 33.44 21.52
CA TYR A 413 -5.81 32.20 20.75
C TYR A 413 -6.59 31.03 21.36
N VAL A 414 -6.53 30.86 22.67
CA VAL A 414 -7.24 29.77 23.36
C VAL A 414 -8.76 29.95 23.23
N VAL A 415 -9.27 31.17 23.38
CA VAL A 415 -10.71 31.47 23.18
C VAL A 415 -11.11 31.16 21.73
N ALA A 416 -10.35 31.61 20.74
CA ALA A 416 -10.63 31.32 19.33
C ALA A 416 -10.62 29.81 19.03
N GLN A 417 -9.67 29.06 19.59
CA GLN A 417 -9.57 27.61 19.44
C GLN A 417 -10.78 26.88 20.06
N VAL A 418 -11.20 27.29 21.26
CA VAL A 418 -12.37 26.70 21.94
C VAL A 418 -13.66 27.01 21.16
N ILE A 419 -13.85 28.26 20.71
CA ILE A 419 -14.99 28.63 19.85
C ILE A 419 -15.00 27.79 18.57
N GLY A 420 -13.85 27.66 17.91
CA GLY A 420 -13.70 26.82 16.72
C GLY A 420 -14.05 25.36 16.97
N ALA A 421 -13.61 24.79 18.10
CA ALA A 421 -13.93 23.42 18.50
C ALA A 421 -15.42 23.22 18.75
N VAL A 422 -16.09 24.17 19.40
CA VAL A 422 -17.55 24.13 19.64
C VAL A 422 -18.31 24.19 18.32
N ILE A 423 -17.94 25.09 17.41
CA ILE A 423 -18.56 25.19 16.08
C ILE A 423 -18.37 23.88 15.29
N ALA A 424 -17.16 23.32 15.29
CA ALA A 424 -16.87 22.06 14.61
C ALA A 424 -17.69 20.88 15.19
N ALA A 425 -17.80 20.78 16.51
CA ALA A 425 -18.61 19.77 17.17
C ALA A 425 -20.11 19.93 16.85
N TRP A 426 -20.62 21.16 16.82
CA TRP A 426 -22.00 21.46 16.43
C TRP A 426 -22.28 21.08 14.97
N LEU A 427 -21.39 21.44 14.04
CA LEU A 427 -21.52 21.05 12.63
C LEU A 427 -21.51 19.52 12.47
N LEU A 428 -20.62 18.82 13.18
CA LEU A 428 -20.57 17.37 13.15
C LEU A 428 -21.86 16.75 13.71
N TYR A 429 -22.42 17.31 14.79
CA TYR A 429 -23.71 16.88 15.32
C TYR A 429 -24.85 17.08 14.31
N CYS A 430 -24.91 18.23 13.63
CA CYS A 430 -25.91 18.50 12.60
C CYS A 430 -25.82 17.48 11.45
N ILE A 431 -24.60 17.18 10.97
CA ILE A 431 -24.37 16.19 9.91
C ILE A 431 -24.79 14.80 10.40
N ALA A 432 -24.33 14.38 11.58
CA ALA A 432 -24.62 13.05 12.13
C ALA A 432 -26.11 12.84 12.40
N SER A 433 -26.82 13.89 12.84
CA SER A 433 -28.27 13.86 13.09
C SER A 433 -29.09 13.69 11.80
N GLY A 434 -28.51 13.97 10.63
CA GLY A 434 -29.14 13.74 9.34
C GLY A 434 -29.15 12.27 8.89
N ALA A 435 -28.48 11.37 9.62
CA ALA A 435 -28.45 9.94 9.28
C ALA A 435 -29.82 9.25 9.55
N PRO A 436 -30.20 8.21 8.78
CA PRO A 436 -31.41 7.43 9.05
C PRO A 436 -31.44 6.86 10.47
N GLY A 437 -32.47 7.22 11.24
CA GLY A 437 -32.61 6.88 12.66
C GLY A 437 -31.97 7.87 13.64
N GLY A 438 -31.49 9.02 13.16
CA GLY A 438 -30.91 10.09 13.98
C GLY A 438 -29.55 9.75 14.59
N TYR A 439 -29.02 10.67 15.41
CA TYR A 439 -27.79 10.49 16.17
C TYR A 439 -28.08 10.49 17.67
N ASP A 440 -27.62 9.45 18.36
CA ASP A 440 -27.70 9.37 19.83
C ASP A 440 -26.47 10.03 20.46
N LEU A 441 -26.70 11.09 21.23
CA LEU A 441 -25.68 11.81 21.99
C LEU A 441 -24.99 10.92 23.05
N ALA A 442 -25.61 9.82 23.47
CA ALA A 442 -25.00 8.87 24.41
C ALA A 442 -23.74 8.20 23.84
N GLY A 443 -23.64 8.06 22.52
CA GLY A 443 -22.46 7.49 21.85
C GLY A 443 -21.23 8.40 21.84
N GLY A 444 -21.42 9.72 22.08
CA GLY A 444 -20.36 10.73 22.06
C GLY A 444 -19.77 10.98 20.67
N LEU A 445 -19.37 12.22 20.36
CA LEU A 445 -18.78 12.59 19.05
C LEU A 445 -17.29 12.24 18.97
N ALA A 446 -16.96 10.96 19.18
CA ALA A 446 -15.57 10.51 19.35
C ALA A 446 -14.83 11.35 20.41
N ALA A 447 -15.48 11.54 21.56
CA ALA A 447 -14.88 12.16 22.73
C ALA A 447 -13.76 11.26 23.27
N ASN A 448 -12.75 11.88 23.87
CA ASN A 448 -11.69 11.14 24.54
C ASN A 448 -12.09 10.69 25.95
N GLY A 449 -11.58 9.55 26.41
CA GLY A 449 -12.02 8.97 27.68
C GLY A 449 -11.07 7.92 28.27
N PHE A 450 -11.38 7.53 29.51
CA PHE A 450 -10.70 6.47 30.27
C PHE A 450 -11.75 5.56 30.91
N GLY A 451 -11.34 4.41 31.45
CA GLY A 451 -12.25 3.41 32.02
C GLY A 451 -13.28 2.99 30.99
N GLU A 452 -14.56 3.04 31.34
CA GLU A 452 -15.66 2.66 30.43
C GLU A 452 -15.75 3.52 29.16
N HIS A 453 -15.20 4.73 29.18
CA HIS A 453 -15.19 5.65 28.03
C HIS A 453 -13.92 5.53 27.17
N SER A 454 -12.98 4.65 27.52
CA SER A 454 -11.83 4.31 26.68
C SER A 454 -12.20 3.17 25.71
N PRO A 455 -11.85 3.24 24.42
CA PRO A 455 -12.07 2.13 23.49
C PRO A 455 -11.43 0.81 23.95
N GLY A 456 -10.21 0.89 24.49
CA GLY A 456 -9.46 -0.23 25.07
C GLY A 456 -9.60 -0.38 26.59
N LYS A 457 -10.56 0.33 27.21
CA LYS A 457 -10.86 0.28 28.65
C LYS A 457 -9.66 0.57 29.56
N PHE A 458 -8.75 1.43 29.13
CA PHE A 458 -7.56 1.80 29.90
C PHE A 458 -7.91 2.68 31.10
N ASN A 459 -7.21 2.47 32.23
CA ASN A 459 -7.39 3.29 33.43
C ASN A 459 -6.92 4.74 33.24
N LEU A 460 -7.30 5.62 34.17
CA LEU A 460 -6.97 7.04 34.12
C LEU A 460 -5.46 7.33 34.06
N GLN A 461 -4.64 6.54 34.77
CA GLN A 461 -3.18 6.76 34.81
C GLN A 461 -2.55 6.50 33.44
N SER A 462 -2.93 5.40 32.77
CA SER A 462 -2.48 5.09 31.42
C SER A 462 -2.97 6.13 30.41
N ALA A 463 -4.23 6.54 30.50
CA ALA A 463 -4.81 7.59 29.65
C ALA A 463 -4.08 8.94 29.82
N LEU A 464 -3.77 9.33 31.05
CA LEU A 464 -3.02 10.56 31.32
C LEU A 464 -1.58 10.47 30.79
N ALA A 465 -0.90 9.35 31.03
CA ALA A 465 0.48 9.15 30.62
C ALA A 465 0.62 9.25 29.08
N ILE A 466 -0.26 8.59 28.33
CA ILE A 466 -0.19 8.60 26.87
C ILE A 466 -0.52 9.96 26.29
N GLU A 467 -1.52 10.67 26.82
CA GLU A 467 -1.90 12.01 26.36
C GLU A 467 -0.77 13.01 26.62
N VAL A 468 -0.12 12.95 27.78
CA VAL A 468 1.02 13.83 28.11
C VAL A 468 2.22 13.54 27.20
N VAL A 469 2.61 12.28 27.06
CA VAL A 469 3.79 11.89 26.27
C VAL A 469 3.59 12.23 24.79
N LEU A 470 2.45 11.88 24.21
CA LEU A 470 2.21 12.13 22.79
C LEU A 470 1.99 13.61 22.49
N THR A 471 1.34 14.36 23.38
CA THR A 471 1.22 15.83 23.23
C THR A 471 2.60 16.49 23.31
N PHE A 472 3.45 16.07 24.25
CA PHE A 472 4.81 16.56 24.35
C PHE A 472 5.60 16.28 23.06
N MET A 473 5.58 15.04 22.57
CA MET A 473 6.24 14.66 21.32
C MET A 473 5.70 15.45 20.12
N PHE A 474 4.39 15.69 20.05
CA PHE A 474 3.79 16.50 19.01
C PHE A 474 4.33 17.94 19.00
N VAL A 475 4.38 18.57 20.17
CA VAL A 475 4.92 19.92 20.33
C VAL A 475 6.42 19.96 19.98
N VAL A 476 7.20 18.95 20.37
CA VAL A 476 8.61 18.85 20.00
C VAL A 476 8.78 18.74 18.47
N ILE A 477 7.96 17.94 17.79
CA ILE A 477 8.00 17.81 16.33
C ILE A 477 7.63 19.13 15.65
N ILE A 478 6.61 19.83 16.15
CA ILE A 478 6.25 21.16 15.64
C ILE A 478 7.42 22.13 15.80
N MET A 479 8.02 22.20 16.99
CA MET A 479 9.15 23.09 17.25
C MET A 479 10.37 22.76 16.39
N GLY A 480 10.68 21.47 16.23
CA GLY A 480 11.81 21.01 15.43
C GLY A 480 11.62 21.26 13.95
N SER A 481 10.45 20.90 13.41
CA SER A 481 10.14 21.05 11.98
C SER A 481 9.93 22.49 11.53
N THR A 482 9.59 23.40 12.46
CA THR A 482 9.46 24.85 12.19
C THR A 482 10.70 25.65 12.59
N ASP A 483 11.78 25.00 13.02
CA ASP A 483 13.05 25.67 13.32
C ASP A 483 13.72 26.14 12.01
N SER A 484 14.44 27.27 12.05
CA SER A 484 15.14 27.81 10.88
C SER A 484 16.27 26.90 10.36
N ARG A 485 16.71 25.93 11.16
CA ARG A 485 17.67 24.89 10.75
C ARG A 485 17.02 23.71 10.02
N ALA A 486 15.69 23.59 10.08
CA ALA A 486 14.96 22.55 9.36
C ALA A 486 14.72 22.97 7.89
N PRO A 487 14.61 22.01 6.96
CA PRO A 487 14.25 22.31 5.57
C PRO A 487 12.94 23.10 5.46
N ALA A 488 12.99 24.27 4.84
CA ALA A 488 11.83 25.14 4.69
C ALA A 488 10.74 24.49 3.82
N GLY A 489 9.47 24.75 4.14
CA GLY A 489 8.33 24.25 3.37
C GLY A 489 7.85 22.83 3.73
N PHE A 490 8.61 22.06 4.51
CA PHE A 490 8.28 20.68 4.88
C PHE A 490 7.59 20.51 6.24
N ALA A 491 7.52 21.58 7.05
CA ALA A 491 6.93 21.51 8.39
C ALA A 491 5.49 20.95 8.41
N PRO A 492 4.57 21.36 7.52
CA PRO A 492 3.20 20.80 7.49
C PRO A 492 3.14 19.29 7.28
N ILE A 493 4.06 18.72 6.47
CA ILE A 493 4.15 17.27 6.24
C ILE A 493 4.54 16.55 7.52
N ALA A 494 5.60 17.01 8.19
CA ALA A 494 6.07 16.42 9.44
C ALA A 494 4.99 16.49 10.53
N ILE A 495 4.30 17.62 10.64
CA ILE A 495 3.23 17.83 11.63
C ILE A 495 2.03 16.93 11.35
N GLY A 496 1.58 16.83 10.09
CA GLY A 496 0.45 15.97 9.72
C GLY A 496 0.73 14.48 9.88
N LEU A 497 1.91 14.02 9.50
CA LEU A 497 2.33 12.62 9.68
C LEU A 497 2.51 12.28 11.17
N ALA A 498 3.07 13.19 11.96
CA ALA A 498 3.17 13.03 13.41
C ALA A 498 1.79 12.89 14.06
N LEU A 499 0.83 13.71 13.65
CA LEU A 499 -0.54 13.61 14.15
C LEU A 499 -1.22 12.31 13.72
N THR A 500 -0.97 11.84 12.49
CA THR A 500 -1.44 10.52 12.01
C THR A 500 -0.93 9.40 12.93
N LEU A 501 0.38 9.39 13.20
CA LEU A 501 1.01 8.39 14.05
C LEU A 501 0.48 8.42 15.49
N ILE A 502 0.28 9.62 16.04
CA ILE A 502 -0.31 9.82 17.36
C ILE A 502 -1.71 9.22 17.44
N HIS A 503 -2.55 9.41 16.42
CA HIS A 503 -3.90 8.84 16.38
C HIS A 503 -3.88 7.32 16.25
N LEU A 504 -2.98 6.77 15.43
CA LEU A 504 -2.78 5.32 15.33
C LEU A 504 -2.42 4.69 16.68
N ILE A 505 -1.62 5.40 17.49
CA ILE A 505 -1.16 4.93 18.80
C ILE A 505 -2.23 5.11 19.88
N SER A 506 -2.88 6.28 19.95
CA SER A 506 -3.70 6.66 21.11
C SER A 506 -5.20 6.53 20.93
N ILE A 507 -5.74 6.34 19.73
CA ILE A 507 -7.19 6.13 19.56
C ILE A 507 -7.65 4.89 20.36
N PRO A 508 -6.95 3.73 20.30
CA PRO A 508 -7.33 2.58 21.10
C PRO A 508 -7.29 2.84 22.62
N VAL A 509 -6.49 3.81 23.08
CA VAL A 509 -6.28 4.06 24.51
C VAL A 509 -7.25 5.11 25.04
N THR A 510 -7.37 6.24 24.38
CA THR A 510 -8.17 7.37 24.86
C THR A 510 -9.13 7.93 23.83
N ASN A 511 -9.20 7.37 22.61
CA ASN A 511 -9.79 8.02 21.44
C ASN A 511 -9.05 9.30 20.98
N THR A 512 -7.82 9.50 21.48
CA THR A 512 -6.88 10.57 21.16
C THR A 512 -7.44 11.98 21.33
N SER A 513 -7.02 12.71 22.36
CA SER A 513 -7.25 14.16 22.40
C SER A 513 -6.11 14.91 21.76
N VAL A 514 -4.91 14.77 22.33
CA VAL A 514 -3.70 15.59 22.14
C VAL A 514 -3.93 17.11 22.10
N ASN A 515 -5.12 17.56 22.51
CA ASN A 515 -5.60 18.92 22.40
C ASN A 515 -6.52 19.25 23.60
N PRO A 516 -6.05 20.02 24.58
CA PRO A 516 -6.85 20.40 25.74
C PRO A 516 -8.18 21.10 25.38
N ALA A 517 -8.27 21.80 24.25
CA ALA A 517 -9.52 22.41 23.80
C ALA A 517 -10.58 21.41 23.29
N ARG A 518 -10.17 20.16 23.00
CA ARG A 518 -11.07 19.05 22.64
C ARG A 518 -11.63 18.33 23.88
N ALA A 519 -11.08 18.61 25.07
CA ALA A 519 -11.41 17.91 26.31
C ALA A 519 -12.41 18.60 27.29
N PRO A 520 -13.24 19.61 26.94
CA PRO A 520 -14.18 20.13 27.92
C PRO A 520 -15.42 19.23 28.04
N GLY A 521 -15.35 18.28 28.97
CA GLY A 521 -16.51 17.77 29.71
C GLY A 521 -17.24 16.57 29.10
N ARG A 522 -16.95 15.38 29.63
CA ARG A 522 -17.93 14.49 30.28
C ARG A 522 -17.16 13.52 31.17
N ARG A 523 -17.47 13.58 32.47
CA ARG A 523 -17.14 12.54 33.45
C ARG A 523 -18.06 11.36 33.26
#